data_AF-A0A2V4PNL8-F1
#
_entry.id   AF-A0A2V4PNL8-F1
#
_cell.length_a   1.000
_cell.length_b   1.000
_cell.length_c   1.000
_cell.angle_alpha   90.00
_cell.angle_beta   90.00
_cell.angle_gamma   90.00
#
_symmetry.space_group_name_H-M   'P 1'
#
loop_
_entity.id
_entity.type
_entity.pdbx_description
1 polymer ?
#
loop_
_entity_poly.entity_id
_entity_poly.type
_entity_poly.pdbx_seq_one_letter_code
_entity_poly.pdbx_strand_id
1 'polypeptide(L)' 'MSRLSDAVAASRSQATAAECKLRAALARAGVVLPSLCVDRTGMVTGVTLVELGRATAETTEVLADLILEGVNARNGRTN' A
#
# COMPACT_ATOMS: atom_id res chain seq x y z
N MET A 1 6.29 29.32 5.79
CA MET A 1 6.01 27.88 5.99
C MET A 1 7.33 27.17 6.23
N SER A 2 7.37 26.20 7.16
CA SER A 2 8.61 25.53 7.58
C SER A 2 8.96 24.42 6.60
N ARG A 3 10.24 24.24 6.22
CA ARG A 3 10.66 23.14 5.33
C ARG A 3 10.26 21.75 5.87
N LEU A 4 10.15 21.61 7.19
CA LEU A 4 9.70 20.38 7.83
C LEU A 4 8.20 20.12 7.59
N SER A 5 7.36 21.16 7.59
CA SER A 5 5.92 20.99 7.32
C SER A 5 5.68 20.56 5.88
N ASP A 6 6.47 21.06 4.95
CA ASP A 6 6.32 20.77 3.52
C ASP A 6 6.73 19.32 3.20
N ALA A 7 7.80 18.82 3.84
CA ALA A 7 8.24 17.43 3.70
C ALA A 7 7.22 16.43 4.26
N VAL A 8 6.61 16.73 5.42
CA VAL A 8 5.56 15.89 6.02
C VAL A 8 4.32 15.85 5.12
N ALA A 9 3.90 16.99 4.57
CA ALA A 9 2.78 17.07 3.65
C ALA A 9 3.02 16.23 2.39
N ALA A 10 4.23 16.30 1.81
CA ALA A 10 4.62 15.50 0.67
C ALA A 10 4.58 13.99 0.98
N SER A 11 5.13 13.57 2.13
CA SER A 11 5.10 12.16 2.56
C SER A 11 3.67 11.64 2.69
N ARG A 12 2.77 12.41 3.31
CA ARG A 12 1.36 12.05 3.45
C ARG A 12 0.66 11.95 2.09
N SER A 13 0.94 12.86 1.17
CA SER A 13 0.39 12.82 -0.19
C SER A 13 0.83 11.56 -0.92
N GLN A 14 2.09 11.17 -0.80
CA GLN A 14 2.62 9.95 -1.41
C GLN A 14 1.97 8.68 -0.82
N ALA A 15 1.83 8.62 0.50
CA ALA A 15 1.16 7.50 1.18
C ALA A 15 -0.30 7.38 0.74
N THR A 16 -1.02 8.50 0.64
CA THR A 16 -2.43 8.52 0.20
C THR A 16 -2.55 8.02 -1.25
N ALA A 17 -1.68 8.47 -2.15
CA ALA A 17 -1.68 7.99 -3.52
C ALA A 17 -1.39 6.48 -3.62
N ALA A 18 -0.46 5.99 -2.80
CA ALA A 18 -0.14 4.56 -2.71
C ALA A 18 -1.33 3.75 -2.15
N GLU A 19 -2.00 4.24 -1.11
CA GLU A 19 -3.23 3.62 -0.56
C GLU A 19 -4.32 3.52 -1.63
N CYS A 20 -4.62 4.60 -2.36
CA CYS A 20 -5.61 4.60 -3.44
C CYS A 20 -5.25 3.60 -4.54
N LYS A 21 -3.97 3.56 -4.94
CA LYS A 21 -3.50 2.63 -5.97
C LYS A 21 -3.64 1.18 -5.53
N LEU A 22 -3.28 0.86 -4.28
CA LEU A 22 -3.43 -0.48 -3.72
C LEU A 22 -4.90 -0.86 -3.64
N ARG A 23 -5.76 0.02 -3.10
CA ARG A 23 -7.20 -0.22 -3.03
C ARG A 23 -7.81 -0.55 -4.40
N ALA A 24 -7.41 0.18 -5.45
CA ALA A 24 -7.87 -0.08 -6.80
C ALA A 24 -7.37 -1.43 -7.35
N ALA A 25 -6.11 -1.81 -7.09
CA ALA A 25 -5.58 -3.09 -7.51
C ALA A 25 -6.29 -4.27 -6.83
N LEU A 26 -6.53 -4.16 -5.52
CA LEU A 26 -7.25 -5.17 -4.75
C LEU A 26 -8.71 -5.31 -5.20
N ALA A 27 -9.39 -4.19 -5.43
CA ALA A 27 -10.77 -4.21 -5.94
C ALA A 27 -10.89 -4.93 -7.28
N ARG A 28 -9.91 -4.76 -8.18
CA ARG A 28 -9.86 -5.49 -9.46
C ARG A 28 -9.70 -7.01 -9.28
N ALA A 29 -9.11 -7.45 -8.18
CA ALA A 29 -8.98 -8.85 -7.82
C ALA A 29 -10.12 -9.37 -6.93
N GLY A 30 -11.18 -8.57 -6.71
CA GLY A 30 -12.29 -8.94 -5.82
C GLY A 30 -11.94 -8.97 -4.33
N VAL A 31 -10.76 -8.46 -3.95
CA VAL A 31 -10.28 -8.44 -2.57
C VAL A 31 -10.70 -7.14 -1.87
N VAL A 32 -11.22 -7.26 -0.66
CA VAL A 32 -11.57 -6.13 0.21
C VAL A 32 -10.73 -6.17 1.48
N LEU A 33 -9.97 -5.11 1.73
CA LEU A 33 -9.30 -4.84 3.00
C LEU A 33 -9.98 -3.63 3.65
N PRO A 34 -10.99 -3.84 4.52
CA PRO A 34 -11.84 -2.76 5.03
C PRO A 34 -11.05 -1.69 5.80
N SER A 35 -9.98 -2.10 6.47
CA SER A 35 -9.14 -1.21 7.27
C SER A 35 -7.84 -0.80 6.57
N LEU A 36 -7.74 -0.95 5.24
CA LEU A 36 -6.65 -0.34 4.47
C LEU A 36 -6.73 1.18 4.60
N CYS A 37 -5.67 1.84 5.04
CA CYS A 37 -5.63 3.28 5.21
C CYS A 37 -4.20 3.82 5.23
N VAL A 38 -4.06 5.14 5.27
CA VAL A 38 -2.81 5.80 5.64
C VAL A 38 -2.66 5.83 7.17
N ASP A 39 -1.51 5.37 7.67
CA ASP A 39 -1.18 5.37 9.10
C ASP A 39 -0.81 6.79 9.60
N ARG A 40 -0.69 6.96 10.91
CA ARG A 40 -0.17 8.17 11.53
C ARG A 40 1.27 8.41 11.07
N THR A 41 1.58 9.67 10.77
CA THR A 41 2.95 10.10 10.48
C THR A 41 3.84 9.84 11.70
N GLY A 42 4.96 9.15 11.49
CA GLY A 42 5.94 8.92 12.55
C GLY A 42 6.55 10.23 13.04
N MET A 43 6.53 10.48 14.35
CA MET A 43 7.01 11.74 14.94
C MET A 43 8.51 11.97 14.75
N VAL A 44 9.30 10.90 14.69
CA VAL A 44 10.76 10.97 14.55
C VAL A 44 11.19 10.97 13.08
N THR A 45 10.56 10.13 12.26
CA THR A 45 10.96 9.96 10.85
C THR A 45 10.29 10.98 9.92
N GLY A 46 9.15 11.55 10.32
CA GLY A 46 8.30 12.36 9.44
C GLY A 46 7.66 11.56 8.29
N VAL A 47 7.87 10.24 8.27
CA VAL A 47 7.37 9.35 7.22
C VAL A 47 5.97 8.90 7.56
N THR A 48 5.11 8.96 6.55
CA THR A 48 3.75 8.43 6.60
C THR A 48 3.72 7.09 5.86
N LEU A 49 3.21 6.04 6.51
CA LEU A 49 3.12 4.70 5.94
C LEU A 49 1.69 4.39 5.47
N VAL A 50 1.56 3.36 4.64
CA VAL A 50 0.26 2.76 4.31
C VAL A 50 0.06 1.54 5.20
N GLU A 51 -0.99 1.54 6.01
CA GLU A 51 -1.39 0.40 6.83
C GLU A 51 -2.18 -0.59 5.98
N LEU A 52 -1.68 -1.82 5.84
CA LEU A 52 -2.29 -2.85 4.97
C LEU A 52 -3.58 -3.47 5.54
N GLY A 53 -4.03 -3.00 6.70
CA GLY A 53 -5.27 -3.42 7.33
C GLY A 53 -5.32 -4.89 7.77
N ARG A 54 -6.49 -5.30 8.25
CA ARG A 54 -6.77 -6.69 8.65
C ARG A 54 -7.42 -7.44 7.50
N ALA A 55 -7.03 -8.70 7.35
CA ALA A 55 -7.53 -9.61 6.32
C ALA A 55 -8.13 -10.87 6.96
N THR A 56 -9.08 -11.50 6.28
CA THR A 56 -9.44 -12.89 6.57
C THR A 56 -8.34 -13.83 6.06
N ALA A 57 -8.36 -15.10 6.48
CA ALA A 57 -7.44 -16.12 5.95
C ALA A 57 -7.57 -16.24 4.42
N GLU A 58 -8.79 -16.36 3.90
CA GLU A 58 -9.08 -16.40 2.46
C GLU A 58 -8.49 -15.19 1.73
N THR A 59 -8.71 -13.98 2.23
CA THR A 59 -8.12 -12.77 1.63
C THR A 59 -6.59 -12.82 1.64
N THR A 60 -6.00 -13.35 2.71
CA THR A 60 -4.54 -13.46 2.86
C THR A 60 -3.95 -14.45 1.86
N GLU A 61 -4.61 -15.59 1.62
CA GLU A 61 -4.22 -16.58 0.62
C GLU A 61 -4.28 -15.99 -0.79
N VAL A 62 -5.39 -15.33 -1.15
CA VAL A 62 -5.53 -14.66 -2.47
C VAL A 62 -4.44 -13.59 -2.67
N LEU A 63 -4.13 -12.80 -1.64
CA LEU A 63 -3.06 -11.81 -1.71
C LEU A 63 -1.70 -12.48 -1.96
N ALA A 64 -1.42 -13.60 -1.28
CA ALA A 64 -0.18 -14.33 -1.46
C ALA A 64 -0.04 -14.85 -2.90
N ASP A 65 -1.11 -15.43 -3.46
CA ASP A 65 -1.12 -15.92 -4.83
C ASP A 65 -0.88 -14.79 -5.84
N LEU A 66 -1.58 -13.66 -5.71
CA LEU A 66 -1.38 -12.49 -6.57
C LEU A 66 0.05 -11.95 -6.52
N ILE A 67 0.67 -11.94 -5.33
CA ILE A 67 2.06 -11.52 -5.16
C ILE A 67 3.00 -12.49 -5.89
N LEU A 68 2.81 -13.80 -5.71
CA LEU A 68 3.62 -14.83 -6.35
C LEU A 68 3.48 -14.80 -7.88
N GLU A 69 2.25 -14.68 -8.40
CA GLU A 69 1.98 -14.49 -9.82
C GLU A 69 2.70 -13.26 -10.37
N GLY A 70 2.61 -12.12 -9.67
CA GLY A 70 3.29 -10.89 -10.06
C GLY A 70 4.82 -11.03 -10.07
N VAL A 71 5.40 -11.72 -9.08
CA VAL A 71 6.84 -12.02 -9.03
C VAL A 71 7.24 -12.92 -10.20
N ASN A 72 6.51 -14.00 -10.46
CA ASN A 72 6.78 -14.92 -11.56
C ASN A 72 6.68 -14.23 -12.91
N ALA A 73 5.62 -13.43 -13.11
CA ALA A 73 5.42 -12.68 -14.35
C ALA A 73 6.47 -11.58 -14.57
N ARG A 74 7.10 -11.06 -13.51
CA ARG A 74 8.27 -10.16 -13.63
C ARG A 74 9.53 -10.91 -14.02
N ASN A 75 9.79 -12.07 -13.40
CA ASN A 75 10.97 -12.88 -13.67
C ASN A 75 10.93 -13.52 -15.07
N GLY A 76 9.74 -13.80 -15.60
CA GLY A 76 9.55 -14.28 -16.97
C GLY A 76 9.65 -13.20 -18.06
N ARG A 77 9.67 -11.91 -17.68
CA ARG A 77 9.82 -10.76 -18.62
C ARG A 77 11.26 -10.33 -18.85
N THR A 78 12.23 -11.00 -18.24
CA THR A 78 13.68 -10.77 -18.42
C THR A 78 14.32 -11.62 -19.52
N ASN A 79 13.53 -12.14 -20.48
CA ASN A 79 14.03 -12.85 -21.66
C ASN A 79 13.50 -12.21 -22.94
#